data_AF-A0A9Q3HXJ8-F1
#
_entry.id   AF-A0A9Q3HXJ8-F1
#
_cell.length_a   1.000
_cell.length_b   1.000
_cell.length_c   1.000
_cell.angle_alpha   90.00
_cell.angle_beta   90.00
_cell.angle_gamma   90.00
#
_symmetry.space_group_name_H-M   'P 1'
#
loop_
_entity.id
_entity.type
_entity.pdbx_description
1 polymer ?
#
loop_
_entity_poly.entity_id
_entity_poly.type
_entity_poly.pdbx_seq_one_letter_code
_entity_poly.pdbx_strand_id
1 'polypeptide(L)'
;MDNCTSNHFTLGNDYLSICGIEISNQKYRYFTIGDNKRQKFGFLNNKKQIKVIKNEEKSPEKELSISEQLKEAEFNQELTEKMKEKLIDLLFKYKNAFATDKEQLSAIFGHEVDIILNLEKPYPPLLRRSAYPAIPRAREALEVQIKELMELRVLRKVGHNEQVEVTTPVIITWHNGKSRMVGDFRALNTYTIPDRYPIPRIHETLTQLSQAKLITAMDA
;
A
#
# COMPACT_ATOMS: atom_id res chain seq x y z
N MET A 1 -18.27 5.12 -8.56
CA MET A 1 -17.73 6.49 -8.52
C MET A 1 -18.87 7.39 -8.95
N ASP A 2 -19.86 7.56 -8.07
CA ASP A 2 -21.19 8.01 -8.51
C ASP A 2 -21.45 9.50 -8.18
N ASN A 3 -20.42 10.22 -7.74
CA ASN A 3 -20.52 11.61 -7.28
C ASN A 3 -19.57 12.59 -8.01
N CYS A 4 -19.02 12.24 -9.17
CA CYS A 4 -18.20 13.20 -9.93
C CYS A 4 -19.07 13.98 -10.93
N THR A 5 -19.28 15.27 -10.69
CA THR A 5 -20.04 16.18 -11.55
C THR A 5 -19.29 16.64 -12.79
N SER A 6 -18.02 16.24 -12.96
CA SER A 6 -17.23 16.54 -14.15
C SER A 6 -17.07 15.32 -15.04
N ASN A 7 -17.60 15.41 -16.26
CA ASN A 7 -17.39 14.41 -17.31
C ASN A 7 -15.99 14.49 -17.97
N HIS A 8 -15.14 15.42 -17.55
CA HIS A 8 -13.82 15.63 -18.12
C HIS A 8 -12.79 15.91 -17.02
N PHE A 9 -11.62 15.29 -17.13
CA PHE A 9 -10.50 15.52 -16.22
C PHE A 9 -9.32 16.05 -17.03
N THR A 10 -8.73 17.17 -16.60
CA THR A 10 -7.59 17.79 -17.28
C THR A 10 -6.31 17.31 -16.60
N LEU A 11 -5.52 16.53 -17.33
CA LEU A 11 -4.21 16.08 -16.88
C LEU A 11 -3.12 16.97 -17.47
N GLY A 12 -2.21 17.44 -16.62
CA GLY A 12 -1.01 18.15 -17.06
C GLY A 12 -0.06 17.21 -17.80
N ASN A 13 0.69 17.77 -18.75
CA ASN A 13 1.63 16.99 -19.57
C ASN A 13 2.74 16.34 -18.73
N ASP A 14 3.12 16.98 -17.62
CA ASP A 14 4.11 16.46 -16.67
C ASP A 14 3.63 15.18 -15.98
N TYR A 15 2.36 15.15 -15.57
CA TYR A 15 1.76 13.96 -14.96
C TYR A 15 1.64 12.82 -15.97
N LEU A 16 1.26 13.15 -17.22
CA LEU A 16 1.23 12.16 -18.29
C LEU A 16 2.62 11.58 -18.56
N SER A 17 3.66 12.39 -18.53
CA SER A 17 5.05 11.94 -18.71
C SER A 17 5.50 11.00 -17.58
N ILE A 18 5.11 11.27 -16.32
CA ILE A 18 5.36 10.37 -15.19
C ILE A 18 4.66 9.01 -15.39
N CYS A 19 3.47 9.02 -15.98
CA CYS A 19 2.75 7.79 -16.36
C CYS A 19 3.27 7.14 -17.65
N GLY A 20 4.39 7.63 -18.21
CA GLY A 20 4.99 7.11 -19.43
C GLY A 20 4.23 7.50 -20.71
N ILE A 21 3.37 8.51 -20.68
CA ILE A 21 2.59 8.99 -21.82
C ILE A 21 3.21 10.29 -22.33
N GLU A 22 3.79 10.25 -23.53
CA GLU A 22 4.39 11.43 -24.16
C GLU A 22 3.49 11.90 -25.32
N ILE A 23 2.95 13.13 -25.23
CA ILE A 23 2.11 13.73 -26.28
C ILE A 23 3.00 14.58 -27.20
N SER A 24 2.95 14.30 -28.51
CA SER A 24 3.67 15.07 -29.53
C SER A 24 2.71 15.73 -30.52
N ASN A 25 2.93 17.02 -30.76
CA ASN A 25 2.12 17.88 -31.62
C ASN A 25 2.93 18.40 -32.83
N GLN A 26 3.79 17.58 -33.43
CA GLN A 26 4.62 18.00 -34.57
C GLN A 26 3.81 18.18 -35.87
N LYS A 27 3.63 17.12 -36.66
CA LYS A 27 2.86 17.17 -37.93
C LYS A 27 1.45 16.59 -37.79
N TYR A 28 1.27 15.68 -36.82
CA TYR A 28 0.00 15.11 -36.40
C TYR A 28 0.01 15.01 -34.88
N ARG A 29 -1.16 15.08 -34.26
CA ARG A 29 -1.31 14.86 -32.82
C ARG A 29 -1.30 13.35 -32.55
N TYR A 30 -0.28 12.87 -31.86
CA TYR A 30 -0.15 11.47 -31.45
C TYR A 30 0.47 11.38 -30.05
N PHE A 31 0.36 10.22 -29.44
CA PHE A 31 1.01 9.93 -28.17
C PHE A 31 1.73 8.58 -28.21
N THR A 32 2.73 8.41 -27.36
CA THR A 32 3.43 7.14 -27.12
C THR A 32 3.19 6.69 -25.69
N ILE A 33 3.18 5.38 -25.44
CA ILE A 33 3.05 4.81 -24.09
C ILE A 33 4.32 4.00 -23.78
N GLY A 34 4.93 4.29 -22.62
CA GLY A 34 6.17 3.69 -22.16
C GLY A 34 7.40 4.12 -22.98
N ASP A 35 8.50 3.39 -22.81
CA ASP A 35 9.79 3.73 -23.42
C ASP A 35 9.86 3.43 -24.93
N ASN A 36 8.85 2.77 -25.49
CA ASN A 36 8.84 2.36 -26.89
C ASN A 36 8.33 3.47 -27.83
N LYS A 37 9.21 4.43 -28.13
CA LYS A 37 8.91 5.59 -29.00
C LYS A 37 8.59 5.24 -30.47
N ARG A 38 8.65 3.95 -30.86
CA ARG A 38 8.31 3.48 -32.21
C ARG A 38 6.81 3.26 -32.41
N GLN A 39 6.07 2.91 -31.36
CA GLN A 39 4.61 2.77 -31.43
C GLN A 39 3.93 4.10 -31.14
N LYS A 40 3.26 4.66 -32.16
CA LYS A 40 2.55 5.94 -32.09
C LYS A 40 1.06 5.71 -32.18
N PHE A 41 0.31 6.25 -31.22
CA PHE A 41 -1.14 6.16 -31.17
C PHE A 41 -1.76 7.50 -31.56
N GLY A 42 -2.66 7.48 -32.55
CA GLY A 42 -3.42 8.66 -32.96
C GLY A 42 -4.65 8.88 -32.07
N PHE A 43 -5.11 10.12 -31.99
CA PHE A 43 -6.37 10.44 -31.33
C PHE A 43 -7.54 10.16 -32.30
N LEU A 44 -8.46 9.27 -31.92
CA LEU A 44 -9.67 9.00 -32.67
C LEU A 44 -10.66 10.16 -32.48
N ASN A 45 -11.01 10.84 -33.58
CA ASN A 45 -11.91 12.01 -33.57
C ASN A 45 -13.41 11.65 -33.48
N ASN A 46 -13.77 10.38 -33.30
CA ASN A 46 -15.16 9.95 -33.26
C ASN A 46 -15.66 9.86 -31.82
N LYS A 47 -16.74 10.61 -31.52
CA LYS A 47 -17.52 10.64 -30.27
C LYS A 47 -18.15 9.29 -29.85
N LYS A 48 -17.59 8.15 -30.22
CA LYS A 48 -17.96 6.86 -29.64
C LYS A 48 -17.19 6.73 -28.33
N GLN A 49 -17.93 6.84 -27.23
CA GLN A 49 -17.48 6.67 -25.86
C GLN A 49 -16.37 5.62 -25.77
N ILE A 50 -15.23 6.03 -25.21
CA ILE A 50 -14.20 5.12 -24.73
C ILE A 50 -14.93 4.12 -23.83
N LYS A 51 -14.99 2.85 -24.24
CA LYS A 51 -15.35 1.78 -23.31
C LYS A 51 -14.28 1.82 -22.23
N VAL A 52 -14.61 2.41 -21.08
CA VAL A 52 -13.83 2.23 -19.86
C VAL A 52 -13.70 0.73 -19.71
N ILE A 53 -12.49 0.22 -19.95
CA ILE A 53 -12.13 -1.12 -19.55
C ILE A 53 -12.26 -1.05 -18.03
N LYS A 54 -13.37 -1.57 -17.51
CA LYS A 54 -13.39 -2.00 -16.12
C LYS A 54 -12.28 -3.03 -16.06
N ASN A 55 -11.14 -2.67 -15.47
CA ASN A 55 -10.15 -3.63 -15.05
C ASN A 55 -10.80 -4.48 -13.95
N GLU A 56 -11.69 -5.38 -14.33
CA GLU A 56 -11.69 -6.70 -13.71
C GLU A 56 -10.39 -7.34 -14.20
N GLU A 57 -9.29 -7.01 -13.53
CA GLU A 57 -8.10 -7.83 -13.61
C GLU A 57 -8.47 -9.19 -13.00
N LYS A 58 -9.03 -10.07 -13.82
CA LYS A 58 -8.80 -11.50 -13.68
C LYS A 58 -7.34 -11.73 -14.09
N SER A 59 -6.40 -11.39 -13.20
CA SER A 59 -5.06 -11.93 -13.31
C SER A 59 -5.15 -13.43 -12.97
N PRO A 60 -4.78 -14.34 -13.89
CA PRO A 60 -4.75 -15.77 -13.58
C PRO A 60 -3.87 -16.07 -12.36
N GLU A 61 -2.87 -15.23 -12.10
CA GLU A 61 -1.99 -15.29 -10.93
C GLU A 61 -2.74 -15.18 -9.58
N LYS A 62 -3.81 -14.36 -9.49
CA LYS A 62 -4.62 -14.23 -8.26
C LYS A 62 -5.49 -15.45 -8.00
N GLU A 63 -5.99 -16.09 -9.05
CA GLU A 63 -6.78 -17.32 -8.91
C GLU A 63 -5.92 -18.50 -8.49
N LEU A 64 -4.68 -18.58 -9.01
CA LEU A 64 -3.67 -19.53 -8.55
C LEU A 64 -3.28 -19.29 -7.08
N SER A 65 -3.03 -18.04 -6.68
CA SER A 65 -2.64 -17.70 -5.30
C SER A 65 -3.69 -18.11 -4.25
N ILE A 66 -4.97 -17.82 -4.49
CA ILE A 66 -6.03 -18.23 -3.57
C ILE A 66 -6.16 -19.75 -3.51
N SER A 67 -6.01 -20.44 -4.64
CA SER A 67 -6.05 -21.90 -4.68
C SER A 67 -4.90 -22.54 -3.89
N GLU A 68 -3.74 -21.88 -3.83
CA GLU A 68 -2.59 -22.32 -3.04
C GLU A 68 -2.81 -22.05 -1.55
N GLN A 69 -3.28 -20.85 -1.18
CA GLN A 69 -3.61 -20.51 0.20
C GLN A 69 -4.75 -21.39 0.77
N LEU A 70 -5.72 -21.76 -0.06
CA LEU A 70 -6.79 -22.69 0.34
C LEU A 70 -6.29 -24.11 0.66
N LYS A 71 -5.10 -24.52 0.20
CA LYS A 71 -4.49 -25.81 0.56
C LYS A 71 -3.89 -25.79 1.96
N GLU A 72 -3.43 -24.62 2.40
CA GLU A 72 -2.89 -24.41 3.76
C GLU A 72 -3.98 -24.02 4.77
N ALA A 73 -5.18 -23.67 4.29
CA ALA A 73 -6.30 -23.30 5.13
C ALA A 73 -6.85 -24.49 5.95
N GLU A 74 -6.97 -24.29 7.26
CA GLU A 74 -7.59 -25.25 8.15
C GLU A 74 -9.12 -25.05 8.16
N PHE A 75 -9.85 -26.04 7.64
CA PHE A 75 -11.31 -26.08 7.74
C PHE A 75 -11.73 -26.98 8.90
N ASN A 76 -12.75 -26.55 9.65
CA ASN A 76 -13.39 -27.42 10.64
C ASN A 76 -13.97 -28.67 9.94
N GLN A 77 -13.72 -29.85 10.52
CA GLN A 77 -14.19 -31.15 10.03
C GLN A 77 -15.73 -31.28 10.04
N GLU A 78 -16.43 -30.45 10.81
CA GLU A 78 -17.90 -30.43 10.87
C GLU A 78 -18.56 -29.66 9.71
N LEU A 79 -17.78 -28.98 8.87
CA LEU A 79 -18.31 -28.27 7.71
C LEU A 79 -18.76 -29.25 6.63
N THR A 80 -20.03 -29.16 6.23
CA THR A 80 -20.53 -29.90 5.06
C THR A 80 -19.85 -29.39 3.79
N GLU A 81 -19.61 -30.28 2.82
CA GLU A 81 -19.01 -29.91 1.51
C GLU A 81 -19.72 -28.72 0.84
N LYS A 82 -21.06 -28.67 0.91
CA LYS A 82 -21.85 -27.55 0.37
C LYS A 82 -21.56 -26.20 1.05
N MET A 83 -21.21 -26.20 2.34
CA MET A 83 -20.82 -24.98 3.06
C MET A 83 -19.41 -24.56 2.68
N LYS A 84 -18.52 -25.54 2.51
CA LYS A 84 -17.14 -25.31 2.05
C LYS A 84 -17.11 -24.70 0.65
N GLU A 85 -17.89 -25.23 -0.28
CA GLU A 85 -18.04 -24.67 -1.63
C GLU A 85 -18.49 -23.20 -1.58
N LYS A 86 -19.54 -22.90 -0.81
CA LYS A 86 -20.02 -21.52 -0.65
C LYS A 86 -18.99 -20.57 -0.05
N LEU A 87 -18.18 -21.05 0.89
CA LEU A 87 -17.12 -20.26 1.51
C LEU A 87 -16.01 -19.97 0.50
N ILE A 88 -15.61 -20.98 -0.27
CA ILE A 88 -14.63 -20.83 -1.35
C ILE A 88 -15.12 -19.82 -2.40
N ASP A 89 -16.39 -19.93 -2.84
CA ASP A 89 -17.00 -18.98 -3.76
C ASP A 89 -16.98 -17.54 -3.20
N LEU A 90 -17.21 -17.37 -1.90
CA LEU A 90 -17.13 -16.08 -1.23
C LEU A 90 -15.71 -15.52 -1.25
N LEU A 91 -14.71 -16.35 -0.93
CA LEU A 91 -13.29 -15.96 -0.93
C LEU A 91 -12.84 -15.54 -2.34
N PHE A 92 -13.21 -16.30 -3.37
CA PHE A 92 -12.93 -15.93 -4.76
C PHE A 92 -13.66 -14.66 -5.18
N LYS A 93 -14.92 -14.48 -4.75
CA LYS A 93 -15.70 -13.27 -5.02
C LYS A 93 -15.02 -12.02 -4.44
N TYR A 94 -14.48 -12.11 -3.23
CA TYR A 94 -13.81 -11.01 -2.55
C TYR A 94 -12.28 -11.10 -2.59
N LYS A 95 -11.72 -11.75 -3.62
CA LYS A 95 -10.27 -11.99 -3.76
C LYS A 95 -9.39 -10.76 -3.59
N ASN A 96 -9.88 -9.59 -3.99
CA ASN A 96 -9.14 -8.32 -3.91
C ASN A 96 -9.13 -7.70 -2.50
N ALA A 97 -9.88 -8.26 -1.54
CA ALA A 97 -9.86 -7.80 -0.15
C ALA A 97 -8.74 -8.44 0.67
N PHE A 98 -8.10 -9.50 0.16
CA PHE A 98 -7.02 -10.22 0.83
C PHE A 98 -5.67 -9.75 0.30
N ALA A 99 -4.73 -9.54 1.22
CA ALA A 99 -3.34 -9.24 0.87
C ALA A 99 -2.60 -10.53 0.50
N THR A 100 -1.77 -10.45 -0.54
CA THR A 100 -0.84 -11.51 -0.92
C THR A 100 0.59 -10.99 -0.74
N ASP A 101 1.53 -11.83 -0.33
CA ASP A 101 2.94 -11.49 -0.07
C ASP A 101 3.67 -10.78 -1.24
N LYS A 102 3.13 -10.89 -2.45
CA LYS A 102 3.72 -10.36 -3.68
C LYS A 102 2.99 -9.13 -4.23
N GLU A 103 1.88 -8.72 -3.61
CA GLU A 103 1.09 -7.59 -4.08
C GLU A 103 1.61 -6.27 -3.52
N GLN A 104 1.49 -5.21 -4.33
CA GLN A 104 1.71 -3.86 -3.84
C GLN A 104 0.69 -3.59 -2.72
N LEU A 105 1.18 -3.08 -1.59
CA LEU A 105 0.31 -2.66 -0.49
C LEU A 105 -0.71 -1.66 -1.03
N SER A 106 -1.98 -1.93 -0.78
CA SER A 106 -3.04 -1.00 -1.14
C SER A 106 -2.89 0.28 -0.32
N ALA A 107 -2.95 1.44 -0.97
CA ALA A 107 -2.92 2.74 -0.30
C ALA A 107 -4.34 3.31 -0.23
N ILE A 108 -4.69 3.87 0.92
CA ILE A 108 -5.94 4.60 1.10
C ILE A 108 -5.65 6.08 0.79
N PHE A 109 -6.17 6.56 -0.35
CA PHE A 109 -6.02 7.95 -0.77
C PHE A 109 -7.02 8.86 -0.05
N GLY A 110 -6.60 10.05 0.37
CA GLY A 110 -7.45 11.04 1.06
C GLY A 110 -7.59 10.82 2.57
N HIS A 111 -6.85 9.84 3.12
CA HIS A 111 -6.76 9.57 4.55
C HIS A 111 -5.30 9.71 5.01
N GLU A 112 -4.60 10.73 4.50
CA GLU A 112 -3.25 11.05 4.94
C GLU A 112 -3.25 11.40 6.44
N VAL A 113 -2.24 10.93 7.16
CA VAL A 113 -2.10 11.17 8.61
C VAL A 113 -1.07 12.25 8.84
N ASP A 114 -1.50 13.34 9.46
CA ASP A 114 -0.61 14.42 9.90
C ASP A 114 -0.05 14.12 11.28
N ILE A 115 1.28 14.05 11.37
CA ILE A 115 1.98 13.93 12.65
C ILE A 115 2.21 15.34 13.19
N ILE A 116 1.39 15.73 14.17
CA ILE A 116 1.47 17.06 14.80
C ILE A 116 2.49 17.02 15.94
N LEU A 117 3.46 17.93 15.90
CA LEU A 117 4.45 18.09 16.95
C LEU A 117 4.05 19.21 17.92
N ASN A 118 4.46 19.10 19.18
CA ASN A 118 4.23 20.08 20.24
C ASN A 118 5.29 21.20 20.29
N LEU A 119 6.03 21.41 19.20
CA LEU A 119 7.04 22.45 19.08
C LEU A 119 7.01 23.10 17.69
N GLU A 120 7.58 24.29 17.62
CA GLU A 120 7.75 25.04 16.37
C GLU A 120 9.18 24.90 15.84
N LYS A 121 9.37 25.27 14.56
CA LYS A 121 10.69 25.29 13.94
C LYS A 121 11.51 26.47 14.49
N PRO A 122 12.85 26.33 14.61
CA PRO A 122 13.66 25.18 14.23
C PRO A 122 13.61 24.04 15.24
N TYR A 123 13.57 22.79 14.75
CA TYR A 123 13.52 21.60 15.59
C TYR A 123 14.85 21.31 16.32
N PRO A 124 14.79 20.74 17.54
CA PRO A 124 15.98 20.43 18.33
C PRO A 124 16.85 19.37 17.65
N PRO A 125 18.18 19.37 17.91
CA PRO A 125 19.09 18.35 17.37
C PRO A 125 18.67 16.90 17.69
N LEU A 126 17.92 16.70 18.77
CA LEU A 126 17.41 15.38 19.16
C LEU A 126 16.45 14.76 18.11
N LEU A 127 15.79 15.57 17.28
CA LEU A 127 14.99 15.09 16.15
C LEU A 127 15.82 14.79 14.90
N ARG A 128 17.10 15.18 14.84
CA ARG A 128 18.04 14.89 13.75
C ARG A 128 19.09 13.86 14.18
N ARG A 129 18.63 12.62 14.36
CA ARG A 129 19.48 11.53 14.84
C ARG A 129 20.21 10.84 13.69
N SER A 130 21.50 10.60 13.87
CA SER A 130 22.33 9.81 12.95
C SER A 130 21.97 8.32 13.01
N ALA A 131 22.22 7.62 11.89
CA ALA A 131 22.11 6.17 11.85
C ALA A 131 23.05 5.50 12.87
N TYR A 132 22.61 4.40 13.47
CA TYR A 132 23.47 3.62 14.35
C TYR A 132 24.50 2.84 13.54
N PRO A 133 25.72 2.63 14.07
CA PRO A 133 26.66 1.68 13.49
C PRO A 133 26.04 0.28 13.43
N ALA A 134 26.06 -0.34 12.25
CA ALA A 134 25.53 -1.68 12.03
C ALA A 134 26.67 -2.65 11.67
N ILE A 135 26.65 -3.84 12.27
CA ILE A 135 27.53 -4.94 11.88
C ILE A 135 27.21 -5.42 10.45
N PRO A 136 28.15 -6.07 9.74
CA PRO A 136 27.96 -6.45 8.33
C PRO A 136 26.66 -7.23 8.07
N ARG A 137 26.37 -8.26 8.89
CA ARG A 137 25.13 -9.05 8.80
C ARG A 137 23.86 -8.21 8.95
N ALA A 138 23.87 -7.22 9.84
CA ALA A 138 22.71 -6.34 10.04
C ALA A 138 22.56 -5.37 8.86
N ARG A 139 23.67 -4.89 8.30
CA ARG A 139 23.67 -4.02 7.13
C ARG A 139 23.10 -4.73 5.90
N GLU A 140 23.53 -5.97 5.63
CA GLU A 140 22.98 -6.79 4.54
C GLU A 140 21.46 -6.98 4.70
N ALA A 141 21.00 -7.31 5.91
CA ALA A 141 19.58 -7.45 6.20
C ALA A 141 18.79 -6.13 6.02
N LEU A 142 19.37 -4.99 6.40
CA LEU A 142 18.77 -3.67 6.16
C LEU A 142 18.64 -3.38 4.67
N GLU A 143 19.70 -3.62 3.89
CA GLU A 143 19.71 -3.34 2.46
C GLU A 143 18.63 -4.14 1.71
N VAL A 144 18.43 -5.41 2.09
CA VAL A 144 17.35 -6.26 1.54
C VAL A 144 15.98 -5.67 1.88
N GLN A 145 15.69 -5.40 3.16
CA GLN A 145 14.37 -4.92 3.57
C GLN A 145 14.06 -3.51 3.05
N ILE A 146 15.06 -2.61 2.99
CA ILE A 146 14.89 -1.28 2.38
C ILE A 146 14.53 -1.41 0.91
N LYS A 147 15.20 -2.31 0.17
CA LYS A 147 14.90 -2.53 -1.25
C LYS A 147 13.48 -3.05 -1.44
N GLU A 148 13.06 -4.05 -0.67
CA GLU A 148 11.70 -4.59 -0.70
C GLU A 148 10.66 -3.49 -0.42
N LEU A 149 10.86 -2.68 0.63
CA LEU A 149 9.95 -1.58 0.96
C LEU A 149 9.93 -0.45 -0.07
N MET A 150 11.04 -0.24 -0.80
CA MET A 150 11.06 0.67 -1.95
C MET A 150 10.27 0.09 -3.14
N GLU A 151 10.39 -1.21 -3.42
CA GLU A 151 9.62 -1.89 -4.47
C GLU A 151 8.11 -1.88 -4.18
N LEU A 152 7.74 -2.05 -2.90
CA LEU A 152 6.38 -1.92 -2.39
C LEU A 152 5.88 -0.46 -2.31
N ARG A 153 6.72 0.53 -2.65
CA ARG A 153 6.42 1.97 -2.59
C ARG A 153 6.04 2.48 -1.20
N VAL A 154 6.44 1.76 -0.14
CA VAL A 154 6.32 2.20 1.25
C VAL A 154 7.38 3.25 1.58
N LEU A 155 8.59 3.06 1.05
CA LEU A 155 9.71 3.99 1.21
C LEU A 155 10.07 4.66 -0.12
N ARG A 156 10.57 5.89 -0.02
CA ARG A 156 11.19 6.62 -1.13
C ARG A 156 12.52 7.22 -0.70
N LYS A 157 13.40 7.44 -1.68
CA LYS A 157 14.59 8.26 -1.45
C LYS A 157 14.16 9.72 -1.28
N VAL A 158 14.82 10.40 -0.35
CA VAL A 158 14.71 11.86 -0.20
C VAL A 158 15.56 12.52 -1.29
N GLY A 159 14.98 13.45 -2.03
CA GLY A 159 15.68 14.19 -3.08
C GLY A 159 16.74 15.13 -2.52
N HIS A 160 17.80 15.40 -3.29
CA HIS A 160 18.91 16.26 -2.89
C HIS A 160 18.49 17.69 -2.50
N ASN A 161 17.35 18.16 -3.02
CA ASN A 161 16.81 19.49 -2.77
C ASN A 161 15.80 19.53 -1.61
N GLU A 162 15.43 18.37 -1.05
CA GLU A 162 14.48 18.29 0.06
C GLU A 162 15.21 18.52 1.38
N GLN A 163 14.73 19.47 2.18
CA GLN A 163 15.27 19.70 3.52
C GLN A 163 14.73 18.64 4.49
N VAL A 164 15.65 17.94 5.16
CA VAL A 164 15.32 16.94 6.18
C VAL A 164 15.51 17.54 7.56
N GLU A 165 14.39 17.80 8.24
CA GLU A 165 14.39 18.38 9.58
C GLU A 165 14.30 17.32 10.68
N VAL A 166 13.86 16.10 10.34
CA VAL A 166 13.67 14.99 11.28
C VAL A 166 14.27 13.70 10.68
N THR A 167 15.10 13.00 11.45
CA THR A 167 15.65 11.70 11.10
C THR A 167 15.57 10.75 12.29
N THR A 168 15.13 9.52 12.02
CA THR A 168 15.03 8.44 13.01
C THR A 168 15.94 7.28 12.58
N PRO A 169 16.82 6.78 13.46
CA PRO A 169 17.67 5.65 13.12
C PRO A 169 16.86 4.37 13.14
N VAL A 170 17.38 3.39 12.41
CA VAL A 170 16.75 2.09 12.24
C VAL A 170 17.75 1.00 12.64
N ILE A 171 17.26 -0.08 13.26
CA ILE A 171 18.04 -1.24 13.67
C ILE A 171 17.44 -2.53 13.12
N ILE A 172 18.22 -3.61 13.12
CA ILE A 172 17.72 -4.96 12.86
C ILE A 172 17.59 -5.70 14.17
N THR A 173 16.44 -6.33 14.37
CA THR A 173 16.20 -7.32 15.40
C THR A 173 16.04 -8.69 14.77
N TRP A 174 16.47 -9.75 15.46
CA TRP A 174 16.35 -11.12 14.98
C TRP A 174 15.40 -11.91 15.87
N HIS A 175 14.52 -12.68 15.26
CA HIS A 175 13.58 -13.54 15.95
C HIS A 175 13.26 -14.76 15.10
N ASN A 176 13.40 -15.96 15.65
CA ASN A 176 13.19 -17.23 14.95
C ASN A 176 13.94 -17.29 13.60
N GLY A 177 15.18 -16.80 13.57
CA GLY A 177 16.02 -16.78 12.36
C GLY A 177 15.67 -15.71 11.32
N LYS A 178 14.55 -14.99 11.48
CA LYS A 178 14.15 -13.88 10.59
C LYS A 178 14.62 -12.54 11.13
N SER A 179 15.09 -11.67 10.24
CA SER A 179 15.44 -10.28 10.55
C SER A 179 14.22 -9.37 10.44
N ARG A 180 14.15 -8.33 11.27
CA ARG A 180 13.11 -7.30 11.23
C ARG A 180 13.73 -5.92 11.40
N MET A 181 13.45 -5.03 10.46
CA MET A 181 13.80 -3.62 10.51
C MET A 181 12.89 -2.89 11.50
N VAL A 182 13.49 -2.15 12.45
CA VAL A 182 12.78 -1.45 13.54
C VAL A 182 13.27 -0.01 13.63
N GLY A 183 12.36 0.95 13.50
CA GLY A 183 12.65 2.37 13.68
C GLY A 183 12.64 2.80 15.16
N ASP A 184 13.60 3.62 15.56
CA ASP A 184 13.70 4.15 16.92
C ASP A 184 13.02 5.52 17.06
N PHE A 185 11.69 5.52 17.11
CA PHE A 185 10.87 6.74 17.17
C PHE A 185 10.77 7.37 18.56
N ARG A 186 11.54 6.92 19.57
CA ARG A 186 11.41 7.41 20.95
C ARG A 186 11.58 8.93 21.05
N ALA A 187 12.58 9.48 20.36
CA ALA A 187 12.82 10.92 20.32
C ALA A 187 11.72 11.68 19.56
N LEU A 188 11.12 11.09 18.52
CA LEU A 188 9.99 11.71 17.82
C LEU A 188 8.76 11.74 18.73
N ASN A 189 8.46 10.61 19.36
CA ASN A 189 7.28 10.41 20.22
C ASN A 189 7.25 11.35 21.45
N THR A 190 8.40 11.82 21.95
CA THR A 190 8.41 12.82 23.04
C THR A 190 7.85 14.18 22.63
N TYR A 191 7.86 14.44 21.32
CA TYR A 191 7.40 15.69 20.74
C TYR A 191 6.09 15.55 19.96
N THR A 192 5.64 14.32 19.68
CA THR A 192 4.35 14.09 19.01
C THR A 192 3.20 14.35 19.97
N ILE A 193 2.20 15.12 19.52
CA ILE A 193 0.94 15.30 20.25
C ILE A 193 0.16 13.98 20.17
N PRO A 194 -0.18 13.34 21.30
CA PRO A 194 -0.92 12.08 21.28
C PRO A 194 -2.34 12.29 20.75
N ASP A 195 -2.71 11.54 19.71
CA ASP A 195 -4.10 11.44 19.29
C ASP A 195 -4.87 10.54 20.27
N ARG A 196 -5.99 11.04 20.80
CA ARG A 196 -6.82 10.33 21.77
C ARG A 196 -7.93 9.60 21.04
N TYR A 197 -7.59 8.46 20.45
CA TYR A 197 -8.56 7.51 19.92
C TYR A 197 -8.67 6.30 20.86
N PRO A 198 -9.62 6.29 21.83
CA PRO A 198 -9.69 5.23 22.81
C PRO A 198 -10.06 3.91 22.14
N ILE A 199 -9.17 2.93 22.26
CA ILE A 199 -9.46 1.56 21.86
C ILE A 199 -10.53 1.02 22.83
N PRO A 200 -11.64 0.42 22.33
CA PRO A 200 -12.69 -0.12 23.18
C PRO A 200 -12.12 -1.16 24.15
N ARG A 201 -12.65 -1.20 25.37
CA ARG A 201 -12.17 -2.17 26.37
C ARG A 201 -12.59 -3.57 25.95
N ILE A 202 -11.71 -4.56 26.17
CA ILE A 202 -11.95 -5.96 25.81
C ILE A 202 -13.30 -6.46 26.34
N HIS A 203 -13.68 -6.12 27.59
CA HIS A 203 -14.96 -6.53 28.18
C HIS A 203 -16.18 -5.97 27.43
N GLU A 204 -16.12 -4.74 26.94
CA GLU A 204 -17.21 -4.12 26.18
C GLU A 204 -17.37 -4.83 24.84
N THR A 205 -16.26 -5.09 24.15
CA THR A 205 -16.25 -5.86 22.89
C THR A 205 -16.78 -7.29 23.08
N LEU A 206 -16.37 -8.00 24.14
CA LEU A 206 -16.86 -9.36 24.43
C LEU A 206 -18.35 -9.39 24.77
N THR A 207 -18.85 -8.38 25.49
CA THR A 207 -20.27 -8.29 25.82
C THR A 207 -21.10 -8.10 24.54
N GLN A 208 -20.64 -7.28 23.60
CA GLN A 208 -21.29 -7.11 22.30
C GLN A 208 -21.26 -8.41 21.46
N LEU A 209 -20.16 -9.16 21.53
CA LEU A 209 -20.03 -10.45 20.85
C LEU A 209 -20.92 -11.55 21.45
N SER A 210 -21.30 -11.45 22.73
CA SER A 210 -22.11 -12.48 23.41
C SER A 210 -23.48 -12.75 22.76
N GLN A 211 -24.01 -11.76 22.02
CA GLN A 211 -25.28 -11.88 21.30
C GLN A 211 -25.10 -12.33 19.83
N ALA A 212 -23.86 -12.42 19.35
CA ALA A 212 -23.58 -12.79 17.97
C ALA A 212 -23.79 -14.30 17.75
N LYS A 213 -24.53 -14.66 16.72
CA LYS A 213 -24.73 -16.06 16.31
C LYS A 213 -23.60 -16.59 15.41
N LEU A 214 -22.87 -15.67 14.77
CA LEU A 214 -21.73 -15.95 13.91
C LEU A 214 -20.68 -14.87 14.20
N ILE A 215 -19.43 -15.29 14.38
CA ILE A 215 -18.30 -14.39 14.61
C ILE A 215 -17.29 -14.66 13.49
N THR A 216 -16.85 -13.59 12.84
CA THR A 216 -15.76 -13.63 11.86
C THR A 216 -14.63 -12.77 12.40
N ALA A 217 -13.43 -13.32 12.47
CA ALA A 217 -12.21 -12.58 12.75
C ALA A 217 -11.43 -12.41 11.44
N MET A 218 -11.02 -11.18 11.15
CA MET A 218 -10.16 -10.84 10.01
C MET A 218 -9.02 -10.02 10.56
N ASP A 219 -7.81 -10.26 10.06
CA ASP A 219 -6.61 -9.49 10.38
C ASP A 219 -6.12 -8.81 9.10
N ALA A 220 -5.58 -7.60 9.23
CA ALA A 220 -5.20 -6.73 8.12
C ALA A 220 -3.72 -6.36 8.20
#